data_AF-D2JY53-F1
#
_entry.id   AF-D2JY53-F1
#
_cell.length_a   1.000
_cell.length_b   1.000
_cell.length_c   1.000
_cell.angle_alpha   90.00
_cell.angle_beta   90.00
_cell.angle_gamma   90.00
#
_symmetry.space_group_name_H-M   'P 1'
#
loop_
_entity.id
_entity.type
_entity.pdbx_description
1 polymer ?
#
loop_
_entity_poly.entity_id
_entity_poly.type
_entity_poly.pdbx_seq_one_letter_code
_entity_poly.pdbx_strand_id
1 'polypeptide(L)'
;HFILPFIIAGASMLHLLFLHQTGSSNPTGLNSNFEKIPFHAYYSYKDIFGFALMLAFLALLSTFAPNLLGDPDNFTPANPLVTPPHIKPEWYFLFAYAILRSIP
;
A
#
# COMPACT_ATOMS: atom_id res chain seq x y z
N HIS A 1 -14.46 -8.80 -3.70
CA HIS A 1 -13.81 -8.21 -2.51
C HIS A 1 -13.35 -9.28 -1.52
N PHE A 2 -14.21 -10.18 -1.04
CA PHE A 2 -13.87 -11.15 0.03
C PHE A 2 -12.72 -12.14 -0.29
N ILE A 3 -12.75 -12.82 -1.43
CA ILE A 3 -11.75 -13.88 -1.74
C ILE A 3 -10.39 -13.34 -2.18
N LEU A 4 -10.37 -12.13 -2.75
CA LEU A 4 -9.18 -11.55 -3.36
C LEU A 4 -8.02 -11.33 -2.36
N PRO A 5 -8.23 -10.84 -1.11
CA PRO A 5 -7.19 -10.78 -0.09
C PRO A 5 -6.49 -12.10 0.19
N PHE A 6 -7.20 -13.23 0.16
CA PHE A 6 -6.60 -14.55 0.38
C PHE A 6 -5.73 -14.97 -0.80
N ILE A 7 -6.15 -14.65 -2.03
CA ILE A 7 -5.33 -14.84 -3.22
C ILE A 7 -4.05 -13.98 -3.13
N ILE A 8 -4.17 -12.71 -2.69
CA ILE A 8 -3.01 -11.82 -2.48
C ILE A 8 -2.07 -12.37 -1.41
N ALA A 9 -2.58 -12.93 -0.31
CA ALA A 9 -1.75 -13.58 0.70
C ALA A 9 -0.99 -14.79 0.13
N GLY A 10 -1.66 -15.62 -0.70
CA GLY A 10 -1.04 -16.69 -1.46
C GLY A 10 0.09 -16.20 -2.38
N ALA A 11 -0.18 -15.16 -3.18
CA ALA A 11 0.80 -14.55 -4.07
C ALA A 11 1.98 -13.95 -3.29
N SER A 12 1.74 -13.38 -2.11
CA SER A 12 2.77 -12.81 -1.23
C SER A 12 3.73 -13.89 -0.69
N MET A 13 3.23 -15.08 -0.35
CA MET A 13 4.09 -16.21 0.02
C MET A 13 4.97 -16.69 -1.14
N LEU A 14 4.39 -16.80 -2.36
CA LEU A 14 5.17 -17.13 -3.56
C LEU A 14 6.24 -16.07 -3.85
N HIS A 15 5.89 -14.80 -3.71
CA HIS A 15 6.83 -13.69 -3.86
C HIS A 15 8.00 -13.81 -2.87
N LEU A 16 7.73 -14.08 -1.58
CA LEU A 16 8.77 -14.28 -0.58
C LEU A 16 9.61 -15.54 -0.84
N LEU A 17 9.02 -16.60 -1.37
CA LEU A 17 9.75 -17.83 -1.74
C LEU A 17 10.80 -17.52 -2.81
N PHE A 18 10.43 -16.79 -3.87
CA PHE A 18 11.39 -16.39 -4.90
C PHE A 18 12.43 -15.40 -4.38
N LEU A 19 12.04 -14.47 -3.51
CA LEU A 19 12.98 -13.55 -2.87
C LEU A 19 14.04 -14.30 -2.04
N HIS A 20 13.67 -15.38 -1.35
CA HIS A 20 14.63 -16.17 -0.57
C HIS A 20 15.62 -16.97 -1.42
N GLN A 21 15.33 -17.23 -2.70
CA GLN A 21 16.28 -17.91 -3.58
C GLN A 21 17.49 -17.04 -3.94
N THR A 22 17.28 -15.74 -4.10
CA THR A 22 18.34 -14.78 -4.49
C THR A 22 18.82 -13.89 -3.33
N GLY A 23 17.97 -13.68 -2.33
CA GLY A 23 18.18 -12.70 -1.27
C GLY A 23 17.79 -11.27 -1.69
N SER A 24 17.79 -10.35 -0.74
CA SER A 24 17.52 -8.92 -1.00
C SER A 24 18.68 -8.26 -1.74
N SER A 25 18.34 -7.32 -2.64
CA SER A 25 19.31 -6.36 -3.15
C SER A 25 19.70 -5.34 -2.08
N ASN A 26 20.64 -4.46 -2.40
CA ASN A 26 21.08 -3.39 -1.51
C ASN A 26 21.27 -2.08 -2.31
N PRO A 27 21.38 -0.93 -1.64
CA PRO A 27 21.42 0.37 -2.31
C PRO A 27 22.56 0.57 -3.32
N THR A 28 23.68 -0.14 -3.18
CA THR A 28 24.81 -0.04 -4.12
C THR A 28 24.61 -0.91 -5.36
N GLY A 29 23.64 -1.84 -5.34
CA GLY A 29 23.39 -2.79 -6.42
C GLY A 29 24.49 -3.84 -6.59
N LEU A 30 25.52 -3.84 -5.75
CA LEU A 30 26.62 -4.79 -5.80
C LEU A 30 26.26 -6.09 -5.05
N ASN A 31 27.04 -7.14 -5.25
CA ASN A 31 26.83 -8.41 -4.56
C ASN A 31 27.11 -8.26 -3.05
N SER A 32 26.09 -8.48 -2.21
CA SER A 32 26.15 -8.32 -0.75
C SER A 32 26.62 -9.57 0.01
N ASN A 33 26.97 -10.68 -0.67
CA ASN A 33 27.32 -11.94 -0.01
C ASN A 33 28.49 -11.83 0.97
N PHE A 34 29.42 -10.90 0.74
CA PHE A 34 30.58 -10.68 1.61
C PHE A 34 30.24 -9.96 2.92
N GLU A 35 29.09 -9.30 3.01
CA GLU A 35 28.72 -8.41 4.12
C GLU A 35 27.34 -8.75 4.72
N LYS A 36 26.93 -10.02 4.64
CA LYS A 36 25.64 -10.45 5.21
C LYS A 36 25.67 -10.39 6.74
N ILE A 37 24.64 -9.78 7.30
CA ILE A 37 24.30 -9.83 8.72
C ILE A 37 23.05 -10.69 8.91
N PRO A 38 22.89 -11.36 10.08
CA PRO A 38 21.69 -12.14 10.35
C PRO A 38 20.46 -11.24 10.42
N PHE A 39 19.29 -11.77 10.02
CA PHE A 39 18.03 -11.02 10.05
C PHE A 39 17.67 -10.57 11.48
N HIS A 40 17.76 -11.50 12.43
CA HIS A 40 17.65 -11.21 13.86
C HIS A 40 19.04 -10.96 14.45
N ALA A 41 19.28 -9.92 15.23
CA ALA A 41 18.33 -8.97 15.79
C ALA A 41 18.08 -7.70 14.93
N TYR A 42 18.91 -7.48 13.92
CA TYR A 42 19.03 -6.19 13.23
C TYR A 42 17.75 -5.75 12.51
N TYR A 43 17.29 -6.54 11.55
CA TYR A 43 16.10 -6.20 10.76
C TYR A 43 14.82 -6.42 11.57
N SER A 44 14.79 -7.37 12.50
CA SER A 44 13.64 -7.55 13.39
C SER A 44 13.30 -6.29 14.20
N TYR A 45 14.29 -5.65 14.86
CA TYR A 45 14.05 -4.42 15.61
C TYR A 45 13.75 -3.22 14.69
N LYS A 46 14.42 -3.15 13.54
CA LYS A 46 14.15 -2.12 12.53
C LYS A 46 12.69 -2.19 12.03
N ASP A 47 12.20 -3.40 11.76
CA ASP A 47 10.84 -3.63 11.27
C ASP A 47 9.80 -3.33 12.36
N ILE A 48 10.05 -3.70 13.62
CA ILE A 48 9.17 -3.35 14.75
C ILE A 48 9.04 -1.83 14.88
N PHE A 49 10.15 -1.10 14.79
CA PHE A 49 10.12 0.36 14.81
C PHE A 49 9.31 0.94 13.65
N GLY A 50 9.53 0.45 12.43
CA GLY A 50 8.75 0.85 11.26
C GLY A 50 7.25 0.57 11.41
N PHE A 51 6.89 -0.60 11.94
CA PHE A 51 5.50 -0.98 12.21
C PHE A 51 4.85 -0.09 13.27
N ALA A 52 5.59 0.27 14.33
CA ALA A 52 5.11 1.21 15.35
C ALA A 52 4.81 2.59 14.76
N LEU A 53 5.67 3.11 13.88
CA LEU A 53 5.42 4.37 13.16
C LEU A 53 4.20 4.28 12.24
N MET A 54 4.06 3.19 11.48
CA MET A 54 2.90 2.97 10.61
C MET A 54 1.59 2.98 11.42
N LEU A 55 1.55 2.26 12.55
CA LEU A 55 0.38 2.26 13.43
C LEU A 55 0.11 3.63 14.06
N ALA A 56 1.15 4.38 14.43
CA ALA A 56 0.99 5.73 14.95
C ALA A 56 0.33 6.65 13.91
N PHE A 57 0.80 6.64 12.65
CA PHE A 57 0.18 7.43 11.59
C PHE A 57 -1.26 6.99 11.28
N LEU A 58 -1.53 5.68 11.24
CA LEU A 58 -2.87 5.16 11.05
C LEU A 58 -3.82 5.61 12.19
N ALA A 59 -3.35 5.55 13.44
CA ALA A 59 -4.11 6.00 14.60
C ALA A 59 -4.36 7.51 14.55
N LEU A 60 -3.37 8.32 14.19
CA LEU A 60 -3.54 9.77 14.04
C LEU A 60 -4.59 10.10 12.97
N LEU A 61 -4.51 9.46 11.81
CA LEU A 61 -5.48 9.65 10.73
C LEU A 61 -6.89 9.23 11.17
N SER A 62 -7.05 8.04 11.74
CA SER A 62 -8.37 7.50 12.09
C SER A 62 -9.04 8.23 13.25
N THR A 63 -8.26 8.77 14.21
CA THR A 63 -8.81 9.46 15.38
C THR A 63 -9.02 10.95 15.16
N PHE A 64 -8.07 11.64 14.52
CA PHE A 64 -8.13 13.10 14.37
C PHE A 64 -8.70 13.56 13.02
N ALA A 65 -8.58 12.76 11.96
CA ALA A 65 -8.99 13.17 10.62
C ALA A 65 -9.54 12.00 9.76
N PRO A 66 -10.55 11.24 10.25
CA PRO A 66 -10.98 9.98 9.63
C PRO A 66 -11.47 10.11 8.19
N ASN A 67 -12.00 11.29 7.82
CA ASN A 67 -12.55 11.56 6.48
C ASN A 67 -11.58 12.33 5.57
N LEU A 68 -10.34 12.60 6.02
CA LEU A 68 -9.39 13.44 5.28
C LEU A 68 -9.05 12.89 3.89
N LEU A 69 -8.98 11.56 3.76
CA LEU A 69 -8.66 10.86 2.51
C LEU A 69 -9.91 10.36 1.77
N GLY A 70 -11.11 10.65 2.28
CA GLY A 70 -12.39 10.25 1.68
C GLY A 70 -12.97 11.33 0.77
N ASP A 71 -14.09 11.00 0.13
CA ASP A 71 -14.88 11.93 -0.66
C ASP A 71 -16.23 12.21 0.02
N PRO A 72 -16.63 13.47 0.24
CA PRO A 72 -17.92 13.80 0.86
C PRO A 72 -19.13 13.25 0.08
N ASP A 73 -19.03 13.09 -1.24
CA ASP A 73 -20.15 12.58 -2.05
C ASP A 73 -20.53 11.13 -1.66
N ASN A 74 -19.60 10.35 -1.11
CA ASN A 74 -19.86 8.98 -0.63
C ASN A 74 -20.72 8.91 0.65
N PHE A 75 -21.02 10.03 1.30
CA PHE A 75 -22.00 10.09 2.39
C PHE A 75 -23.45 10.24 1.89
N THR A 76 -23.64 10.49 0.59
CA THR A 76 -24.96 10.48 -0.03
C THR A 76 -25.28 9.10 -0.62
N PRO A 77 -26.49 8.54 -0.40
CA PRO A 77 -26.87 7.28 -1.02
C PRO A 77 -26.82 7.36 -2.55
N ALA A 78 -26.36 6.27 -3.18
CA ALA A 78 -26.23 6.21 -4.63
C ALA A 78 -27.58 6.44 -5.33
N ASN A 79 -27.59 7.33 -6.32
CA ASN A 79 -28.73 7.58 -7.20
C ASN A 79 -28.34 7.24 -8.64
N PRO A 80 -28.90 6.17 -9.24
CA PRO A 80 -28.52 5.76 -10.60
C PRO A 80 -28.93 6.75 -11.69
N LEU A 81 -29.79 7.73 -11.37
CA LEU A 81 -30.26 8.75 -12.32
C LEU A 81 -29.45 10.05 -12.26
N VAL A 82 -28.51 10.18 -11.32
CA VAL A 82 -27.75 11.42 -11.09
C VAL A 82 -26.26 11.10 -10.95
N THR A 83 -25.44 11.71 -11.81
CA THR A 83 -23.97 11.67 -11.69
C THR A 83 -23.48 12.92 -10.99
N PRO A 84 -22.65 12.81 -9.92
CA PRO A 84 -22.03 13.97 -9.30
C PRO A 84 -21.15 14.76 -10.29
N PRO A 85 -21.15 16.10 -10.23
CA PRO A 85 -20.48 16.95 -11.22
C PRO A 85 -18.94 16.79 -11.23
N HIS A 86 -18.34 16.40 -10.10
CA HIS A 86 -16.89 16.24 -9.97
C HIS A 86 -16.50 14.80 -9.61
N ILE A 87 -17.23 13.81 -10.15
CA ILE A 87 -16.96 12.39 -9.91
C ILE A 87 -15.48 12.06 -10.22
N LYS A 88 -14.82 11.45 -9.24
CA LYS A 88 -13.41 11.03 -9.28
C LYS A 88 -13.25 9.74 -8.47
N PRO A 89 -12.26 8.90 -8.81
CA PRO A 89 -11.93 7.76 -7.97
C PRO A 89 -11.19 8.22 -6.70
N GLU A 90 -10.96 7.28 -5.78
CA GLU A 90 -10.13 7.54 -4.61
C GLU A 90 -8.70 7.94 -5.00
N TRP A 91 -8.03 8.63 -4.07
CA TRP A 91 -6.77 9.32 -4.32
C TRP A 91 -5.67 8.42 -4.92
N TYR A 92 -5.61 7.14 -4.52
CA TYR A 92 -4.61 6.18 -5.01
C TYR A 92 -4.80 5.76 -6.48
N PHE A 93 -5.92 6.12 -7.12
CA PHE A 93 -6.17 5.90 -8.55
C PHE A 93 -6.10 7.17 -9.40
N LEU A 94 -5.96 8.36 -8.81
CA LEU A 94 -6.02 9.63 -9.54
C LEU A 94 -4.96 9.72 -10.64
N PHE A 95 -3.77 9.16 -10.43
CA PHE A 95 -2.71 9.19 -11.45
C PHE A 95 -3.12 8.41 -12.72
N ALA A 96 -3.68 7.21 -12.55
CA ALA A 96 -4.14 6.39 -13.67
C ALA A 96 -5.37 6.98 -14.35
N TYR A 97 -6.27 7.57 -13.56
CA TYR A 97 -7.43 8.29 -14.06
C TYR A 97 -7.04 9.53 -14.88
N ALA A 98 -6.01 10.26 -14.46
CA ALA A 98 -5.47 11.38 -15.23
C ALA A 98 -4.87 10.93 -16.57
N ILE A 99 -4.11 9.82 -16.59
CA ILE A 99 -3.58 9.22 -17.82
C ILE A 99 -4.73 8.84 -18.76
N LEU A 100 -5.77 8.16 -18.25
CA LEU A 100 -6.93 7.73 -19.03
C LEU A 100 -7.65 8.92 -19.69
N ARG A 101 -7.87 10.01 -18.94
CA ARG A 101 -8.54 11.22 -19.46
C ARG A 101 -7.67 12.09 -20.37
N SER A 102 -6.36 11.80 -20.45
CA SER A 102 -5.46 12.55 -21.33
C SER A 102 -5.54 12.09 -22.80
N ILE A 103 -6.26 10.99 -23.08
CA ILE A 103 -6.50 10.47 -24.42
C ILE A 103 -7.98 10.73 -24.77
N PRO A 104 -8.28 11.54 -25.79
CA PRO A 104 -9.66 11.87 -26.19
C PRO A 104 -10.37 10.74 -26.94
#